data_AF-A0A1I7VPV8-F1
#
_entry.id   AF-A0A1I7VPV8-F1
#
_cell.length_a   1.000
_cell.length_b   1.000
_cell.length_c   1.000
_cell.angle_alpha   90.00
_cell.angle_beta   90.00
_cell.angle_gamma   90.00
#
_symmetry.space_group_name_H-M   'P 1'
#
loop_
_entity.id
_entity.type
_entity.pdbx_description
1 polymer ?
#
loop_
_entity_poly.entity_id
_entity_poly.type
_entity_poly.pdbx_seq_one_letter_code
_entity_poly.pdbx_strand_id
1 'polypeptide(L)'
;MDRTTGSTGANLDVLFAKYAHGDKESFDGFGGVVAHSGYPVEGIIHFDGSEYWSIDGHNGLDLRYVALHEIGHALGLRHSNDPKAIMHPYYSDQLKKGFELGEDDILGIRKLYGTS
;
A
#
# COMPACT_ATOMS: atom_id res chain seq x y z
N MET A 1 6.30 -12.40 20.28
CA MET A 1 6.02 -11.12 20.96
C MET A 1 5.69 -10.15 19.86
N ASP A 2 4.59 -9.42 19.85
CA ASP A 2 3.27 -9.56 20.45
C ASP A 2 2.37 -9.03 19.34
N ARG A 3 1.35 -9.80 18.96
CA ARG A 3 0.38 -9.30 17.98
C ARG A 3 -0.23 -8.10 18.68
N THR A 4 -0.12 -6.92 18.09
CA THR A 4 -1.07 -5.84 18.33
C THR A 4 -2.43 -6.35 17.89
N THR A 5 -3.03 -7.20 18.72
CA THR A 5 -4.43 -7.59 18.66
C THR A 5 -5.20 -6.35 19.02
N GLY A 6 -5.39 -5.48 18.03
CA GLY A 6 -6.53 -4.61 17.97
C GLY A 6 -7.76 -5.49 17.89
N SER A 7 -8.33 -5.83 19.04
CA SER A 7 -9.69 -6.33 19.16
C SER A 7 -10.68 -5.20 18.77
N THR A 8 -10.67 -4.78 17.51
CA THR A 8 -11.49 -3.67 16.99
C THR A 8 -12.60 -4.15 16.07
N GLY A 9 -12.59 -5.42 15.62
CA GLY A 9 -13.51 -5.92 14.60
C GLY A 9 -13.25 -5.34 13.20
N ALA A 10 -12.14 -4.62 13.01
CA ALA A 10 -11.70 -4.15 11.70
C ALA A 10 -11.19 -5.32 10.83
N ASN A 11 -11.32 -5.16 9.51
CA ASN A 11 -10.76 -6.12 8.55
C ASN A 11 -9.37 -5.71 8.04
N LEU A 12 -9.01 -4.44 8.21
CA LEU A 12 -7.71 -3.87 7.81
C LEU A 12 -7.15 -3.05 8.97
N ASP A 13 -6.02 -3.50 9.52
CA ASP A 13 -5.24 -2.78 10.51
C ASP A 13 -4.13 -1.97 9.81
N VAL A 14 -4.01 -0.70 10.18
CA VAL A 14 -3.04 0.22 9.57
C VAL A 14 -2.02 0.67 10.61
N LEU A 15 -0.73 0.55 10.29
CA LEU A 15 0.37 0.93 11.18
C LEU A 15 1.43 1.77 10.45
N PHE A 16 1.97 2.77 11.13
CA PHE A 16 3.23 3.43 10.75
C PHE A 16 4.31 2.98 11.71
N ALA A 17 5.38 2.39 11.21
CA ALA A 17 6.46 1.88 12.05
C ALA A 17 7.81 1.96 11.35
N LYS A 18 8.90 1.81 12.11
CA LYS A 18 10.27 1.89 11.58
C LYS A 18 10.99 0.58 11.83
N TYR A 19 11.84 0.16 10.89
CA TYR A 19 12.68 -1.02 11.01
C TYR A 19 11.87 -2.27 11.42
N ALA A 20 12.32 -3.05 12.40
CA ALA A 20 11.56 -4.18 12.92
C ALA A 20 10.34 -3.72 13.72
N HIS A 21 9.14 -4.14 13.31
CA HIS A 21 7.89 -3.62 13.87
C HIS A 21 6.83 -4.69 14.16
N GLY A 22 7.25 -5.91 14.48
CA GLY A 22 6.39 -6.95 15.02
C GLY A 22 5.83 -7.92 13.99
N ASP A 23 6.09 -7.70 12.70
CA ASP A 23 6.02 -8.71 11.66
C ASP A 23 7.42 -9.20 11.26
N LYS A 24 7.50 -10.17 10.35
CA LYS A 24 8.77 -10.72 9.84
C LYS A 24 9.34 -9.88 8.68
N GLU A 25 8.75 -8.74 8.38
CA GLU A 25 9.07 -7.87 7.24
C GLU A 25 9.56 -6.52 7.76
N SER A 26 10.81 -6.47 8.21
CA SER A 26 11.37 -5.21 8.71
C SER A 26 11.53 -4.20 7.58
N PHE A 27 11.17 -2.94 7.84
CA PHE A 27 11.51 -1.83 6.96
C PHE A 27 13.02 -1.54 6.97
N ASP A 28 13.49 -0.82 5.94
CA ASP A 28 14.90 -0.55 5.67
C ASP A 28 15.33 0.90 5.95
N GLY A 29 14.41 1.79 6.35
CA GLY A 29 14.72 3.16 6.72
C GLY A 29 14.34 4.13 5.61
N PHE A 30 15.15 5.16 5.36
CA PHE A 30 14.80 6.14 4.32
C PHE A 30 15.07 5.58 2.92
N GLY A 31 14.03 5.58 2.07
CA GLY A 31 14.04 4.98 0.74
C GLY A 31 13.92 3.45 0.78
N GLY A 32 13.76 2.83 -0.38
CA GLY A 32 13.64 1.37 -0.46
C GLY A 32 12.21 0.90 -0.29
N VAL A 33 11.92 0.13 0.77
CA VAL A 33 10.58 -0.40 1.04
C VAL A 33 9.75 0.65 1.78
N VAL A 34 8.84 1.28 1.06
CA VAL A 34 8.05 2.39 1.60
C VAL A 34 6.81 1.95 2.38
N ALA A 35 6.27 0.78 2.04
CA ALA A 35 5.11 0.17 2.66
C ALA A 35 5.02 -1.32 2.28
N HIS A 36 4.22 -2.07 3.02
CA HIS A 36 3.80 -3.42 2.64
C HIS A 36 2.41 -3.75 3.19
N SER A 37 1.79 -4.76 2.59
CA SER A 37 0.50 -5.29 3.02
C SER A 37 0.53 -6.80 3.13
N GLY A 38 -0.15 -7.31 4.15
CA GLY A 38 -0.47 -8.71 4.25
C GLY A 38 -1.59 -9.04 3.27
N TYR A 39 -1.21 -9.38 2.03
CA TYR A 39 -2.09 -9.87 0.97
C TYR A 39 -3.16 -10.84 1.55
N PRO A 40 -4.42 -10.84 1.08
CA PRO A 40 -5.52 -11.53 1.76
C PRO A 40 -5.14 -12.92 2.29
N VAL A 41 -5.42 -13.24 3.56
CA VAL A 41 -6.40 -12.63 4.48
C VAL A 41 -5.78 -12.02 5.75
N GLU A 42 -4.53 -11.57 5.69
CA GLU A 42 -3.84 -11.07 6.89
C GLU A 42 -4.37 -9.72 7.38
N GLY A 43 -4.85 -8.87 6.46
CA GLY A 43 -5.57 -7.65 6.81
C GLY A 43 -4.71 -6.60 7.49
N ILE A 44 -3.44 -6.48 7.09
CA ILE A 44 -2.51 -5.48 7.59
C ILE A 44 -2.02 -4.59 6.45
N ILE A 45 -1.81 -3.31 6.73
CA ILE A 45 -1.13 -2.35 5.87
C ILE A 45 -0.15 -1.57 6.74
N HIS A 46 1.14 -1.72 6.48
CA HIS A 46 2.19 -1.04 7.23
C HIS A 46 2.91 -0.04 6.31
N PHE A 47 3.18 1.14 6.84
CA PHE A 47 3.95 2.21 6.17
C PHE A 47 5.25 2.44 6.92
N ASP A 48 6.37 2.61 6.20
CA ASP A 48 7.63 2.96 6.86
C ASP A 48 7.56 4.41 7.39
N GLY A 49 7.58 4.54 8.71
CA GLY A 49 7.61 5.83 9.40
C GLY A 49 8.94 6.58 9.24
N SER A 50 9.94 5.98 8.60
CA SER A 50 11.22 6.60 8.25
C SER A 50 11.12 7.46 6.99
N GLU A 51 10.07 7.27 6.20
CA GLU A 51 9.81 8.04 4.99
C GLU A 51 9.24 9.44 5.29
N TYR A 52 9.50 10.37 4.37
CA TYR A 52 8.81 11.65 4.36
C TYR A 52 7.47 11.51 3.64
N TRP A 53 6.38 11.54 4.40
CA TRP A 53 5.03 11.45 3.87
C TRP A 53 4.43 12.83 3.59
N SER A 54 3.68 12.93 2.50
CA SER A 54 2.91 14.10 2.08
C SER A 54 1.53 13.67 1.57
N ILE A 55 0.61 14.61 1.36
CA ILE A 55 -0.71 14.35 0.79
C ILE A 55 -0.80 14.85 -0.66
N ASP A 56 0.29 15.37 -1.22
CA ASP A 56 0.33 15.95 -2.57
C ASP A 56 1.55 15.50 -3.39
N GLY A 57 2.46 14.72 -2.80
CA GLY A 57 3.69 14.26 -3.45
C GLY A 57 4.73 15.37 -3.67
N HIS A 58 4.53 16.58 -3.13
CA HIS A 58 5.45 17.70 -3.36
C HIS A 58 6.67 17.67 -2.45
N ASN A 59 6.47 17.36 -1.16
CA ASN A 59 7.53 17.35 -0.14
C ASN A 59 7.68 15.97 0.51
N GLY A 60 7.51 14.90 -0.26
CA GLY A 60 7.55 13.52 0.21
C GLY A 60 6.86 12.56 -0.74
N LEU A 61 6.75 11.30 -0.32
CA LEU A 61 5.88 10.32 -0.95
C LEU A 61 4.41 10.72 -0.74
N ASP A 62 3.57 10.54 -1.76
CA ASP A 62 2.13 10.78 -1.63
C ASP A 62 1.49 9.59 -0.89
N LEU A 63 1.14 9.80 0.38
CA LEU A 63 0.53 8.78 1.23
C LEU A 63 -0.76 8.24 0.61
N ARG A 64 -1.52 9.06 -0.12
CA ARG A 64 -2.79 8.61 -0.72
C ARG A 64 -2.53 7.58 -1.82
N TYR A 65 -1.46 7.76 -2.60
CA TYR A 65 -1.10 6.83 -3.66
C TYR A 65 -0.61 5.51 -3.09
N VAL A 66 0.36 5.57 -2.16
CA VAL A 66 0.93 4.36 -1.56
C VAL A 66 -0.15 3.60 -0.79
N ALA A 67 -1.02 4.30 -0.05
CA ALA A 67 -2.15 3.66 0.63
C ALA A 67 -3.11 2.99 -0.37
N LEU A 68 -3.40 3.60 -1.52
CA LEU A 68 -4.27 2.99 -2.53
C LEU A 68 -3.64 1.71 -3.13
N HIS A 69 -2.33 1.72 -3.36
CA HIS A 69 -1.58 0.55 -3.80
C HIS A 69 -1.67 -0.60 -2.78
N GLU A 70 -1.37 -0.29 -1.52
CA GLU A 70 -1.43 -1.26 -0.43
C GLU A 70 -2.84 -1.79 -0.17
N ILE A 71 -3.87 -0.94 -0.26
CA ILE A 71 -5.27 -1.40 -0.21
C ILE A 71 -5.56 -2.37 -1.37
N GLY A 72 -5.04 -2.10 -2.57
CA GLY A 72 -5.15 -3.03 -3.70
C GLY A 72 -4.58 -4.41 -3.35
N HIS A 73 -3.40 -4.47 -2.73
CA HIS A 73 -2.83 -5.72 -2.21
C HIS A 73 -3.71 -6.36 -1.15
N ALA A 74 -4.19 -5.60 -0.18
CA ALA A 74 -5.07 -6.09 0.88
C ALA A 74 -6.43 -6.58 0.37
N LEU A 75 -6.84 -6.17 -0.83
CA LEU A 75 -8.02 -6.68 -1.55
C LEU A 75 -7.69 -7.81 -2.56
N GLY A 76 -6.42 -8.21 -2.68
CA GLY A 76 -5.99 -9.33 -3.50
C GLY A 76 -5.52 -8.98 -4.91
N LEU A 77 -5.27 -7.71 -5.22
CA LEU A 77 -4.56 -7.33 -6.44
C LEU A 77 -3.07 -7.63 -6.30
N ARG A 78 -2.46 -8.13 -7.37
CA ARG A 78 -1.00 -8.28 -7.48
C ARG A 78 -0.45 -7.10 -8.26
N HIS A 79 0.87 -6.96 -8.25
CA HIS A 79 1.54 -5.95 -9.06
C HIS A 79 1.14 -6.03 -10.54
N SER A 80 0.95 -4.85 -11.13
CA SER A 80 0.77 -4.67 -12.56
C SER A 80 2.12 -4.41 -13.25
N ASN A 81 2.23 -4.83 -14.50
CA ASN A 81 3.34 -4.44 -15.38
C ASN A 81 3.04 -3.13 -16.15
N ASP A 82 1.83 -2.58 -16.06
CA ASP A 82 1.50 -1.30 -16.65
C ASP A 82 2.09 -0.17 -15.77
N PRO A 83 3.05 0.64 -16.29
CA PRO A 83 3.66 1.73 -15.52
C PRO A 83 2.68 2.85 -15.12
N LYS A 84 1.46 2.84 -15.65
CA LYS A 84 0.41 3.79 -15.31
C LYS A 84 -0.60 3.25 -14.28
N ALA A 85 -0.57 1.95 -13.98
CA ALA A 85 -1.47 1.35 -13.01
C ALA A 85 -1.09 1.77 -11.59
N ILE A 86 -2.08 1.86 -10.71
CA ILE A 86 -1.82 2.05 -9.28
C ILE A 86 -1.02 0.87 -8.74
N MET A 87 -1.31 -0.35 -9.18
CA MET A 87 -0.60 -1.56 -8.75
C MET A 87 0.80 -1.72 -9.35
N HIS A 88 1.37 -0.73 -10.03
CA HIS A 88 2.77 -0.80 -10.47
C HIS A 88 3.73 -0.76 -9.26
N PRO A 89 4.73 -1.65 -9.15
CA PRO A 89 5.56 -1.81 -7.95
C PRO A 89 6.50 -0.64 -7.65
N TYR A 90 6.74 0.24 -8.63
CA TYR A 90 7.65 1.36 -8.46
C TYR A 90 6.90 2.68 -8.45
N TYR A 91 7.10 3.45 -7.38
CA TYR A 91 6.63 4.82 -7.26
C TYR A 91 7.28 5.69 -8.35
N SER A 92 6.47 6.28 -9.23
CA SER A 92 6.94 7.04 -10.39
C SER A 92 6.59 8.53 -10.30
N ASP A 93 7.37 9.37 -11.00
CA ASP A 93 7.14 10.82 -11.05
C ASP A 93 5.80 11.23 -11.69
N GLN A 94 5.12 10.32 -12.40
CA GLN A 94 3.77 10.60 -12.95
C GLN A 94 2.75 10.92 -11.85
N LEU A 95 3.00 10.46 -10.63
CA LEU A 95 2.06 10.51 -9.50
C LEU A 95 2.05 11.87 -8.77
N LYS A 96 3.08 12.70 -8.97
CA LYS A 96 3.18 14.06 -8.43
C LYS A 96 2.14 15.03 -9.02
N LYS A 97 1.39 14.62 -10.05
CA LYS A 97 0.35 15.42 -10.73
C LYS A 97 -1.08 14.96 -10.39
N GLY A 98 -1.22 14.00 -9.47
CA GLY A 98 -2.46 13.27 -9.22
C GLY A 98 -2.44 11.88 -9.85
N PHE A 99 -3.37 11.03 -9.44
CA PHE A 99 -3.50 9.64 -9.89
C PHE A 99 -4.97 9.24 -10.03
N GLU A 100 -5.23 8.34 -10.96
CA GLU A 100 -6.54 7.74 -11.21
C GLU A 100 -6.36 6.23 -11.33
N LEU A 101 -7.44 5.46 -11.10
CA LEU A 101 -7.43 4.02 -11.32
C LEU A 101 -7.28 3.73 -12.82
N GLY A 102 -6.25 2.97 -13.20
CA GLY A 102 -6.06 2.51 -14.57
C GLY A 102 -7.04 1.41 -14.95
N GLU A 103 -7.15 1.12 -16.25
CA GLU A 103 -8.01 0.02 -16.72
C GLU A 103 -7.58 -1.33 -16.13
N ASP A 104 -6.28 -1.59 -15.96
CA ASP A 104 -5.77 -2.82 -15.37
C ASP A 104 -6.19 -2.97 -13.90
N ASP A 105 -6.13 -1.89 -13.11
CA ASP A 105 -6.58 -1.88 -11.71
C ASP A 105 -8.09 -2.20 -11.62
N ILE A 106 -8.90 -1.56 -12.47
CA ILE A 106 -10.35 -1.72 -12.52
C ILE A 106 -10.75 -3.13 -12.97
N LEU A 107 -10.12 -3.66 -14.02
CA LEU A 107 -10.39 -5.01 -14.50
C LEU A 107 -9.92 -6.06 -13.50
N GLY A 108 -8.78 -5.83 -12.86
CA GLY A 108 -8.24 -6.69 -11.81
C GLY A 108 -9.22 -6.86 -10.65
N ILE A 109 -9.73 -5.76 -10.10
CA ILE A 109 -10.63 -5.84 -8.94
C ILE A 109 -12.00 -6.42 -9.31
N ARG A 110 -12.51 -6.10 -10.50
CA ARG A 110 -13.75 -6.69 -11.03
C ARG A 110 -13.64 -8.19 -11.27
N LYS A 111 -12.45 -8.70 -11.61
CA LYS A 111 -12.24 -10.14 -11.76
C LYS A 111 -12.33 -10.88 -10.42
N LEU A 112 -11.96 -10.22 -9.31
CA LEU A 112 -12.02 -10.80 -7.97
C LEU A 112 -13.43 -10.73 -7.36
N TYR A 113 -14.14 -9.63 -7.57
CA TYR A 113 -15.40 -9.33 -6.85
C TYR A 113 -16.63 -9.17 -7.74
N GLY A 114 -16.48 -9.22 -9.05
CA GLY A 114 -17.55 -9.00 -10.03
C GLY A 114 -17.68 -7.53 -10.46
N THR A 115 -18.61 -7.29 -11.39
CA THR A 115 -19.03 -5.95 -11.81
C THR A 115 -20.25 -5.53 -11.00
N SER A 116 -20.20 -4.36 -10.37
CA SER A 116 -21.35 -3.69 -9.75
C SER A 116 -22.34 -3.18 -10.78
#